data_AF-F6D3N3-F1
#
_entry.id   AF-F6D3N3-F1
#
_cell.length_a   1.000
_cell.length_b   1.000
_cell.length_c   1.000
_cell.angle_alpha   90.00
_cell.angle_beta   90.00
_cell.angle_gamma   90.00
#
_symmetry.space_group_name_H-M   'P 1'
#
loop_
_entity.id
_entity.type
_entity.pdbx_description
1 polymer ?
#
loop_
_entity_poly.entity_id
_entity_poly.type
_entity_poly.pdbx_seq_one_letter_code
_entity_poly.pdbx_strand_id
1 'polypeptide(L)'
;MSGIPILKIKSDPETIRIVGKNGSEVSIQTINLRIIMANIWWEESPNLQPFFNVMELTIKKALKEVYDFNKLTIDYTYRANDRLKDASEIVVEINDVKADEVDVEIAGRFINFMGQETRGFFKRLTSSRRKVEENVHKEI
;
A
#
# COMPACT_ATOMS: atom_id res chain seq x y z
N MET A 1 16.40 19.37 16.76
CA MET A 1 16.41 19.42 15.28
C MET A 1 15.48 18.32 14.81
N SER A 2 14.30 18.66 14.30
CA SER A 2 13.45 17.69 13.61
C SER A 2 14.14 17.34 12.30
N GLY A 3 14.51 16.09 12.12
CA GLY A 3 15.05 15.61 10.86
C GLY A 3 13.94 15.50 9.82
N ILE A 4 14.31 15.16 8.59
CA ILE A 4 13.34 14.73 7.59
C ILE A 4 12.65 13.47 8.13
N PRO A 5 11.31 13.44 8.22
CA PRO A 5 10.60 12.24 8.69
C PRO A 5 10.82 11.08 7.71
N ILE A 6 10.90 9.88 8.25
CA ILE A 6 11.10 8.64 7.49
C ILE A 6 9.85 7.77 7.63
N LEU A 7 9.31 7.34 6.49
CA LEU A 7 8.29 6.30 6.40
C LEU A 7 8.94 4.99 5.98
N LYS A 8 8.78 3.94 6.79
CA LYS A 8 9.24 2.60 6.46
C LYS A 8 8.09 1.61 6.37
N ILE A 9 7.96 0.97 5.22
CA ILE A 9 6.94 -0.06 4.99
C ILE A 9 7.63 -1.41 4.88
N LYS A 10 7.16 -2.36 5.69
CA LYS A 10 7.55 -3.78 5.61
C LYS A 10 6.31 -4.62 5.40
N SER A 11 6.31 -5.42 4.35
CA SER A 11 5.23 -6.35 4.04
C SER A 11 5.67 -7.77 4.41
N ASP A 12 4.84 -8.43 5.22
CA ASP A 12 4.86 -9.87 5.48
C ASP A 12 3.58 -10.47 4.86
N PRO A 13 3.48 -11.81 4.66
CA PRO A 13 2.33 -12.42 3.98
C PRO A 13 0.96 -12.10 4.60
N GLU A 14 0.90 -11.91 5.92
CA GLU A 14 -0.36 -11.63 6.64
C GLU A 14 -0.45 -10.23 7.21
N THR A 15 0.64 -9.45 7.18
CA THR A 15 0.67 -8.14 7.84
C THR A 15 1.53 -7.13 7.09
N ILE A 16 1.12 -5.87 7.11
CA ILE A 16 1.97 -4.74 6.73
C ILE A 16 2.33 -3.98 8.00
N ARG A 17 3.62 -3.77 8.23
CA ARG A 17 4.14 -2.88 9.25
C ARG A 17 4.49 -1.54 8.64
N ILE A 18 3.90 -0.49 9.18
CA ILE A 18 4.11 0.90 8.79
C ILE A 18 4.80 1.59 9.96
N VAL A 19 6.00 2.11 9.70
CA VAL A 19 6.87 2.71 10.71
C VAL A 19 7.11 4.16 10.36
N GLY A 20 6.69 5.07 11.22
CA GLY A 20 7.08 6.48 11.17
C GLY A 20 8.29 6.70 12.07
N LYS A 21 9.28 7.45 11.61
CA LYS A 21 10.44 7.82 12.41
C LYS A 21 10.83 9.28 12.18
N ASN A 22 11.15 9.99 13.26
CA ASN A 22 11.76 11.31 13.19
C ASN A 22 12.75 11.47 14.36
N GLY A 23 14.05 11.61 14.05
CA GLY A 23 15.09 11.60 15.08
C GLY A 23 15.06 10.33 15.94
N SER A 24 14.79 10.49 17.24
CA SER A 24 14.67 9.38 18.21
C SER A 24 13.24 8.85 18.36
N GLU A 25 12.24 9.54 17.82
CA GLU A 25 10.84 9.13 17.92
C GLU A 25 10.51 8.09 16.85
N VAL A 26 9.76 7.06 17.25
CA VAL A 26 9.37 5.94 16.39
C VAL A 26 7.92 5.57 16.70
N SER A 27 7.08 5.53 15.67
CA SER A 27 5.74 4.98 15.70
C SER A 27 5.68 3.71 14.84
N ILE A 28 4.99 2.68 15.32
CA ILE A 28 4.82 1.42 14.61
C ILE A 28 3.33 1.07 14.59
N GLN A 29 2.76 1.02 13.39
CA GLN A 29 1.39 0.57 13.16
C GLN A 29 1.43 -0.72 12.34
N THR A 30 0.46 -1.61 12.55
CA THR A 30 0.36 -2.89 11.83
C THR A 30 -1.03 -3.04 11.23
N ILE A 31 -1.09 -3.37 9.94
CA ILE A 31 -2.31 -3.71 9.21
C ILE A 31 -2.38 -5.22 9.06
N ASN A 32 -3.51 -5.83 9.44
CA ASN A 32 -3.75 -7.26 9.19
C ASN A 32 -4.35 -7.45 7.80
N LEU A 33 -3.68 -8.25 6.96
CA LEU A 33 -4.06 -8.46 5.58
C LEU A 33 -5.14 -9.52 5.39
N ARG A 34 -5.46 -10.38 6.36
CA ARG A 34 -6.41 -11.48 6.15
C ARG A 34 -7.77 -11.00 5.66
N ILE A 35 -8.30 -9.94 6.29
CA ILE A 35 -9.60 -9.35 5.92
C ILE A 35 -9.51 -8.69 4.54
N ILE A 36 -8.40 -8.01 4.25
CA ILE A 36 -8.16 -7.37 2.96
C ILE A 36 -8.08 -8.42 1.83
N MET A 37 -7.32 -9.49 2.05
CA MET A 37 -7.17 -10.59 1.09
C MET A 37 -8.48 -11.31 0.81
N ALA A 38 -9.32 -11.49 1.85
CA ALA A 38 -10.67 -12.04 1.68
C ALA A 38 -11.52 -11.17 0.73
N ASN A 39 -11.51 -9.85 0.90
CA ASN A 39 -12.25 -8.93 0.03
C ASN A 39 -11.71 -8.88 -1.41
N ILE A 40 -10.41 -9.15 -1.60
CA ILE A 40 -9.79 -9.14 -2.94
C ILE A 40 -10.02 -10.46 -3.68
N TRP A 41 -10.03 -11.60 -3.00
CA TRP A 41 -10.02 -12.91 -3.68
C TRP A 41 -11.23 -13.80 -3.44
N TRP A 42 -12.04 -13.51 -2.41
CA TRP A 42 -13.21 -14.33 -2.10
C TRP A 42 -14.53 -13.65 -2.47
N GLU A 43 -14.53 -12.34 -2.73
CA GLU A 43 -15.70 -11.63 -3.25
C GLU A 43 -15.80 -11.71 -4.77
N GLU A 44 -17.03 -11.76 -5.29
CA GLU A 44 -17.29 -11.78 -6.74
C GLU A 44 -16.91 -10.44 -7.43
N SER A 45 -16.85 -9.36 -6.66
CA SER A 45 -16.53 -8.00 -7.10
C SER A 45 -15.37 -7.42 -6.27
N PRO A 46 -14.13 -7.82 -6.55
CA PRO A 46 -12.99 -7.42 -5.75
C PRO A 46 -12.79 -5.90 -5.76
N ASN A 47 -12.55 -5.34 -4.57
CA ASN A 47 -12.39 -3.90 -4.38
C ASN A 47 -11.17 -3.61 -3.51
N LEU A 48 -10.23 -2.83 -4.04
CA LEU A 48 -9.02 -2.39 -3.33
C LEU A 48 -9.23 -1.13 -2.49
N GLN A 49 -10.32 -0.39 -2.69
CA GLN A 49 -10.56 0.88 -2.01
C GLN A 49 -10.54 0.77 -0.47
N PRO A 50 -11.14 -0.26 0.17
CA PRO A 50 -11.06 -0.40 1.62
C PRO A 50 -9.61 -0.56 2.12
N PHE A 51 -8.79 -1.30 1.36
CA PHE A 51 -7.37 -1.44 1.68
C PHE A 51 -6.66 -0.10 1.59
N PHE A 52 -6.84 0.62 0.49
CA PHE A 52 -6.22 1.93 0.30
C PHE A 52 -6.57 2.91 1.41
N ASN A 53 -7.85 2.99 1.80
CA ASN A 53 -8.27 3.84 2.90
C ASN A 53 -7.57 3.47 4.22
N VAL A 54 -7.47 2.18 4.55
CA VAL A 54 -6.78 1.70 5.75
C VAL A 54 -5.29 2.01 5.68
N MET A 55 -4.65 1.78 4.54
CA MET A 55 -3.24 2.08 4.32
C MET A 55 -2.95 3.58 4.49
N GLU A 56 -3.68 4.44 3.79
CA GLU A 56 -3.54 5.89 3.80
C GLU A 56 -3.69 6.46 5.22
N LEU A 57 -4.73 6.06 5.94
CA LEU A 57 -4.97 6.49 7.33
C LEU A 57 -3.89 5.97 8.29
N THR A 58 -3.41 4.74 8.09
CA THR A 58 -2.38 4.15 8.93
C THR A 58 -1.02 4.84 8.72
N ILE A 59 -0.68 5.20 7.48
CA ILE A 59 0.51 6.02 7.16
C ILE A 59 0.39 7.38 7.85
N LYS A 60 -0.75 8.07 7.69
CA LYS A 60 -1.00 9.36 8.33
C LYS A 60 -0.85 9.28 9.84
N LYS A 61 -1.43 8.27 10.48
CA LYS A 61 -1.30 8.05 11.92
C LYS A 61 0.16 7.83 12.34
N ALA A 62 0.88 6.94 11.65
CA ALA A 62 2.27 6.62 11.98
C ALA A 62 3.20 7.84 11.89
N LEU A 63 3.00 8.69 10.86
CA LEU A 63 3.78 9.91 10.71
C LEU A 63 3.36 10.97 11.73
N LYS A 64 2.06 11.13 11.99
CA LYS A 64 1.54 12.18 12.89
C LYS A 64 1.94 11.97 14.35
N GLU A 65 2.24 10.74 14.73
CA GLU A 65 2.79 10.39 16.05
C GLU A 65 4.27 10.78 16.23
N VAL A 66 5.01 11.13 15.17
CA VAL A 66 6.45 11.47 15.22
C VAL A 66 6.79 12.81 14.56
N TYR A 67 5.85 13.41 13.84
CA TYR A 67 6.01 14.66 13.12
C TYR A 67 4.66 15.36 13.04
N ASP A 68 4.58 16.61 13.49
CA ASP A 68 3.34 17.38 13.45
C ASP A 68 3.13 17.99 12.05
N PHE A 69 1.98 17.70 11.45
CA PHE A 69 1.57 18.20 10.14
C PHE A 69 0.04 18.16 10.03
N ASN A 70 -0.52 18.93 9.09
CA ASN A 70 -1.96 18.98 8.88
C ASN A 70 -2.42 18.07 7.74
N LYS A 71 -1.70 18.14 6.63
CA LYS A 71 -2.02 17.50 5.36
C LYS A 71 -0.98 16.42 5.03
N LEU A 72 -1.46 15.26 4.59
CA LEU A 72 -0.60 14.24 4.02
C LEU A 72 -0.97 14.04 2.55
N THR A 73 0.04 14.10 1.69
CA THR A 73 -0.07 13.71 0.29
C THR A 73 0.67 12.38 0.09
N ILE A 74 0.02 11.41 -0.55
CA ILE A 74 0.59 10.10 -0.87
C ILE A 74 0.36 9.83 -2.35
N ASP A 75 1.44 9.56 -3.07
CA ASP A 75 1.40 9.04 -4.43
C ASP A 75 1.80 7.57 -4.43
N TYR A 76 0.96 6.72 -5.04
CA TYR A 76 1.27 5.29 -5.16
C TYR A 76 0.72 4.71 -6.47
N THR A 77 1.37 3.66 -6.93
CA THR A 77 0.93 2.88 -8.08
C THR A 77 0.55 1.50 -7.61
N TYR A 78 -0.59 0.97 -8.07
CA TYR A 78 -0.88 -0.45 -7.90
C TYR A 78 -0.94 -1.16 -9.25
N ARG A 79 -0.42 -2.40 -9.26
CA ARG A 79 -0.33 -3.26 -10.44
C ARG A 79 -0.88 -4.62 -10.11
N ALA A 80 -1.85 -5.08 -10.89
CA ALA A 80 -2.34 -6.44 -10.84
C ALA A 80 -1.84 -7.22 -12.06
N ASN A 81 -1.41 -8.47 -11.84
CA ASN A 81 -0.89 -9.30 -12.93
C ASN A 81 -1.97 -9.79 -13.92
N ASP A 82 -3.23 -9.42 -13.69
CA ASP A 82 -4.42 -9.63 -14.53
C ASP A 82 -5.51 -8.63 -14.11
N ARG A 83 -6.75 -8.80 -14.59
CA ARG A 83 -7.93 -8.16 -13.99
C ARG A 83 -8.03 -8.54 -12.52
N LEU A 84 -8.46 -7.63 -11.65
CA LEU A 84 -8.52 -7.85 -10.20
C LEU A 84 -9.15 -9.20 -9.79
N LYS A 85 -10.27 -9.58 -10.42
CA LYS A 85 -10.97 -10.84 -10.17
C LYS A 85 -10.20 -12.11 -10.52
N ASP A 86 -9.26 -12.00 -11.45
CA ASP A 86 -8.46 -13.10 -11.98
C ASP A 86 -7.01 -12.99 -11.51
N ALA A 87 -6.62 -11.88 -10.86
CA ALA A 87 -5.25 -11.61 -10.47
C ALA A 87 -4.85 -12.60 -9.37
N SER A 88 -3.61 -13.09 -9.41
CA SER A 88 -3.02 -13.86 -8.32
C SER A 88 -1.98 -13.04 -7.55
N GLU A 89 -1.69 -11.84 -8.02
CA GLU A 89 -0.66 -10.96 -7.51
C GLU A 89 -1.09 -9.52 -7.74
N ILE A 90 -1.00 -8.72 -6.67
CA ILE A 90 -1.18 -7.28 -6.70
C ILE A 90 0.00 -6.67 -5.96
N VAL A 91 0.67 -5.72 -6.59
CA VAL A 91 1.80 -4.98 -6.03
C VAL A 91 1.39 -3.53 -5.88
N VAL A 92 1.58 -2.97 -4.69
CA VAL A 92 1.44 -1.53 -4.43
C VAL A 92 2.80 -0.95 -4.16
N GLU A 93 3.15 0.10 -4.89
CA GLU A 93 4.41 0.83 -4.79
C GLU A 93 4.12 2.25 -4.33
N ILE A 94 4.64 2.63 -3.16
CA ILE A 94 4.59 4.02 -2.70
C ILE A 94 5.68 4.82 -3.42
N ASN A 95 5.25 5.79 -4.21
CA ASN A 95 6.13 6.58 -5.07
C ASN A 95 6.67 7.81 -4.34
N ASP A 96 5.77 8.56 -3.69
CA ASP A 96 6.09 9.79 -2.99
C ASP A 96 5.16 10.01 -1.79
N VAL A 97 5.67 10.67 -0.76
CA VAL A 97 4.90 11.05 0.43
C VAL A 97 5.35 12.42 0.92
N LYS A 98 4.41 13.33 1.14
CA LYS A 98 4.66 14.66 1.71
C LYS A 98 3.78 14.91 2.92
N ALA A 99 4.38 15.47 3.97
CA ALA A 99 3.70 15.98 5.15
C ALA A 99 3.74 17.51 5.12
N ASP A 100 2.60 18.13 4.83
CA ASP A 100 2.50 19.52 4.41
C ASP A 100 3.43 19.81 3.21
N GLU A 101 4.45 20.65 3.38
CA GLU A 101 5.44 21.00 2.35
C GLU A 101 6.77 20.21 2.49
N VAL A 102 6.83 19.24 3.41
CA VAL A 102 8.04 18.49 3.72
C VAL A 102 7.99 17.10 3.09
N ASP A 103 9.00 16.79 2.27
CA ASP A 103 9.18 15.45 1.71
C ASP A 103 9.47 14.44 2.83
N VAL A 104 8.84 13.26 2.75
CA VAL A 104 9.07 12.15 3.67
C VAL A 104 9.98 11.13 3.00
N GLU A 105 11.07 10.74 3.66
CA GLU A 105 11.96 9.72 3.13
C GLU A 105 11.29 8.34 3.19
N ILE A 106 11.23 7.62 2.07
CA ILE A 106 10.58 6.30 1.99
C ILE A 106 11.63 5.17 2.03
N ALA A 107 11.66 4.44 3.14
CA ALA A 107 12.52 3.29 3.36
C ALA A 107 11.73 1.97 3.26
N GLY A 108 11.69 1.39 2.06
CA GLY A 108 10.83 0.24 1.75
C GLY A 108 9.45 0.73 1.29
N ARG A 109 9.08 0.35 0.07
CA ARG A 109 7.98 0.97 -0.69
C ARG A 109 6.99 0.00 -1.30
N PHE A 110 7.25 -1.31 -1.19
CA PHE A 110 6.46 -2.34 -1.84
C PHE A 110 5.59 -3.09 -0.84
N ILE A 111 4.33 -3.26 -1.21
CA ILE A 111 3.36 -4.10 -0.53
C ILE A 111 2.90 -5.13 -1.56
N ASN A 112 3.11 -6.41 -1.25
CA ASN A 112 2.80 -7.51 -2.16
C ASN A 112 1.65 -8.33 -1.60
N PHE A 113 0.58 -8.43 -2.37
CA PHE A 113 -0.52 -9.35 -2.10
C PHE A 113 -0.37 -10.58 -2.99
N MET A 114 -0.32 -11.76 -2.37
CA MET A 114 -0.23 -13.03 -3.07
C MET A 114 -1.49 -13.85 -2.85
N GLY A 115 -2.24 -14.07 -3.92
CA GLY A 115 -3.40 -14.95 -3.96
C GLY A 115 -3.03 -16.33 -4.49
N GLN A 116 -4.00 -17.24 -4.50
CA GLN A 116 -3.82 -18.53 -5.17
C GLN A 116 -3.81 -18.36 -6.69
N GLU A 117 -2.88 -19.03 -7.37
CA GLU A 117 -2.88 -19.12 -8.82
C GLU A 117 -3.94 -20.13 -9.28
N THR A 118 -5.13 -19.63 -9.58
CA THR A 118 -6.26 -20.43 -10.08
C THR A 118 -6.50 -20.26 -11.58
N ARG A 119 -5.69 -19.44 -12.26
CA ARG A 119 -5.88 -19.16 -13.69
C ARG A 119 -5.50 -20.38 -14.54
N GLY A 120 -6.41 -20.80 -15.39
CA GLY A 120 -6.13 -21.76 -16.45
C GLY A 120 -5.08 -21.26 -17.45
N PHE A 121 -4.48 -22.19 -18.20
CA PHE A 121 -3.38 -21.93 -19.14
C PHE A 121 -3.63 -20.75 -20.10
N PHE A 122 -4.81 -20.68 -20.73
CA PHE A 122 -5.16 -19.61 -21.67
C PHE A 122 -5.26 -18.23 -21.01
N LYS A 123 -5.78 -18.15 -19.78
CA LYS A 123 -5.83 -16.89 -19.02
C LYS A 123 -4.42 -16.39 -18.69
N ARG A 124 -3.53 -17.30 -18.28
CA ARG A 124 -2.12 -16.97 -18.01
C ARG A 124 -1.42 -16.41 -19.25
N LEU A 125 -1.60 -17.05 -20.42
CA LEU A 125 -1.02 -16.59 -21.69
C LEU A 125 -1.50 -15.20 -22.12
N THR A 126 -2.77 -14.87 -21.83
CA THR A 126 -3.39 -13.60 -22.26
C THR A 126 -3.35 -12.52 -21.19
N SER A 127 -2.76 -12.80 -20.02
CA SER A 127 -2.74 -11.91 -18.86
C SER A 127 -2.06 -10.57 -19.13
N SER A 128 -1.00 -10.54 -19.96
CA SER A 128 -0.27 -9.31 -20.32
C SER A 128 -1.13 -8.21 -20.92
N ARG A 129 -2.19 -8.58 -21.66
CA ARG A 129 -3.15 -7.63 -22.26
C ARG A 129 -4.27 -7.21 -21.31
N ARG A 130 -4.32 -7.83 -20.12
CA ARG A 130 -5.41 -7.70 -19.14
C ARG A 130 -4.93 -7.14 -17.80
N LYS A 131 -3.63 -6.91 -17.65
CA LYS A 131 -3.03 -6.31 -16.46
C LYS A 131 -3.69 -4.97 -16.17
N VAL A 132 -3.84 -4.69 -14.89
CA VAL A 132 -4.32 -3.40 -14.40
C VAL A 132 -3.12 -2.67 -13.81
N GLU A 133 -2.97 -1.40 -14.16
CA GLU A 133 -2.02 -0.49 -13.55
C GLU A 133 -2.71 0.86 -13.39
N GLU A 134 -2.73 1.37 -12.17
CA GLU A 134 -3.33 2.67 -11.87
C GLU A 134 -2.42 3.45 -10.92
N ASN A 135 -2.35 4.76 -11.18
CA ASN A 135 -1.66 5.72 -10.33
C ASN A 135 -2.70 6.45 -9.50
N VAL A 136 -2.46 6.49 -8.20
CA VAL A 136 -3.33 7.15 -7.24
C VAL A 136 -2.57 8.29 -6.58
N HIS A 137 -3.18 9.46 -6.62
CA HIS A 137 -2.78 10.63 -5.86
C HIS A 137 -3.81 10.87 -4.78
N LYS A 138 -3.37 10.87 -3.51
CA LYS A 138 -4.27 11.07 -2.37
C LYS A 138 -3.80 12.21 -1.49
N GLU A 139 -4.73 13.07 -1.14
CA GLU A 139 -4.60 14.09 -0.11
C GLU A 139 -5.58 13.78 1.03
N ILE A 140 -5.07 13.70 2.26
CA ILE A 140 -5.83 13.37 3.47
C ILE A 140 -5.44 14.18 4.70
#